data_AF-A0A1I3FE34-F1
#
_entry.id   AF-A0A1I3FE34-F1
#
_cell.length_a   1.000
_cell.length_b   1.000
_cell.length_c   1.000
_cell.angle_alpha   90.00
_cell.angle_beta   90.00
_cell.angle_gamma   90.00
#
_symmetry.space_group_name_H-M   'P 1'
#
loop_
_entity.id
_entity.type
_entity.pdbx_description
1 polymer ?
#
loop_
_entity_poly.entity_id
_entity_poly.type
_entity_poly.pdbx_seq_one_letter_code
_entity_poly.pdbx_strand_id
1 'polypeptide(L)'
;MSDEKLALKKELRELEEKEETLRASYKKFFKELEEHDVIRRQQMQKSDEMLEAAHGDPKLASILEEKNDVLQQMKEASTKYADEADHEFKKSLNEITAKRDSITKKLESEEDERK
;
A
#
# COMPACT_ATOMS: atom_id res chain seq x y z
N MET A 1 27.16 22.82 -20.72
CA MET A 1 26.35 22.41 -19.55
C MET A 1 27.34 22.17 -18.42
N SER A 2 27.10 22.62 -17.17
CA SER A 2 28.01 22.31 -16.05
C SER A 2 27.82 20.87 -15.59
N ASP A 3 28.85 20.27 -14.99
CA ASP A 3 28.78 18.92 -14.41
C ASP A 3 27.71 18.84 -13.31
N GLU A 4 27.51 19.93 -12.57
CA GLU A 4 26.48 20.06 -11.53
C GLU A 4 25.05 20.01 -12.12
N LYS A 5 24.78 20.74 -13.20
CA LYS A 5 23.50 20.68 -13.93
C LYS A 5 23.20 19.28 -14.46
N LEU A 6 24.24 18.58 -14.94
CA LEU A 6 24.10 17.21 -15.44
C LEU A 6 23.78 16.23 -14.30
N ALA A 7 24.44 16.39 -13.15
CA ALA A 7 24.18 15.59 -11.95
C ALA A 7 22.74 15.80 -11.44
N LEU A 8 22.27 17.05 -11.34
CA LEU A 8 20.90 17.37 -10.94
C LEU A 8 19.85 16.77 -11.87
N LYS A 9 20.07 16.83 -13.20
CA LYS A 9 19.16 16.20 -14.17
C LYS A 9 19.13 14.68 -14.05
N LYS A 10 20.27 14.06 -13.72
CA LYS A 10 20.35 12.61 -13.49
C LYS A 10 19.60 12.24 -12.21
N GLU A 11 19.83 12.96 -11.12
CA GLU A 11 19.13 12.75 -9.85
C GLU A 11 17.61 12.94 -9.99
N LEU A 12 17.18 13.95 -10.77
CA LEU A 12 15.76 14.17 -11.08
C LEU A 12 15.12 12.95 -11.77
N ARG A 13 15.78 12.39 -12.78
CA ARG A 13 15.32 11.17 -13.47
C ARG A 13 15.24 9.97 -12.53
N GLU A 14 16.25 9.79 -11.67
CA GLU A 14 16.24 8.70 -10.69
C GLU A 14 15.09 8.84 -9.67
N LEU A 15 14.72 10.07 -9.30
CA LEU A 15 13.56 10.32 -8.44
C LEU A 15 12.23 10.03 -9.15
N GLU A 16 12.10 10.40 -10.43
CA GLU A 16 10.93 10.09 -11.25
C GLU A 16 10.72 8.57 -11.40
N GLU A 17 11.80 7.82 -11.72
CA GLU A 17 11.76 6.36 -11.82
C GLU A 17 11.40 5.69 -10.48
N LYS A 18 11.91 6.22 -9.36
CA LYS A 18 11.55 5.76 -8.01
C LYS A 18 10.09 6.07 -7.69
N GLU A 19 9.59 7.24 -8.05
CA GLU A 19 8.19 7.62 -7.84
C GLU A 19 7.25 6.66 -8.60
N GLU A 20 7.56 6.39 -9.87
CA GLU A 20 6.79 5.47 -10.71
C GLU A 20 6.78 4.05 -10.13
N THR A 21 7.96 3.54 -9.75
CA THR A 21 8.10 2.20 -9.16
C THR A 21 7.32 2.09 -7.85
N LEU A 22 7.40 3.12 -7.00
CA LEU A 22 6.70 3.17 -5.72
C LEU A 22 5.17 3.17 -5.94
N ARG A 23 4.67 3.99 -6.88
CA ARG A 23 3.24 4.03 -7.25
C ARG A 23 2.74 2.71 -7.82
N ALA A 24 3.52 2.06 -8.69
CA ALA A 24 3.17 0.77 -9.27
C ALA A 24 3.10 -0.33 -8.19
N SER A 25 4.09 -0.36 -7.29
CA SER A 25 4.15 -1.30 -6.17
C SER A 25 2.97 -1.11 -5.23
N TYR A 26 2.64 0.13 -4.90
CA TYR A 26 1.49 0.49 -4.06
C TYR A 26 0.16 0.04 -4.66
N LYS A 27 -0.04 0.30 -5.96
CA LYS A 27 -1.25 -0.13 -6.68
C LYS A 27 -1.40 -1.64 -6.69
N LYS A 28 -0.30 -2.38 -6.90
CA LYS A 28 -0.29 -3.84 -6.87
C LYS A 28 -0.65 -4.36 -5.47
N PHE A 29 -0.03 -3.80 -4.44
CA PHE A 29 -0.29 -4.15 -3.05
C PHE A 29 -1.78 -3.99 -2.67
N PHE A 30 -2.38 -2.84 -2.97
CA PHE A 30 -3.79 -2.61 -2.66
C PHE A 30 -4.73 -3.54 -3.40
N LYS A 31 -4.42 -3.87 -4.66
CA LYS A 31 -5.20 -4.83 -5.43
C LYS A 31 -5.18 -6.23 -4.79
N GLU A 32 -3.99 -6.70 -4.39
CA GLU A 32 -3.84 -7.99 -3.70
C GLU A 32 -4.60 -7.99 -2.36
N LEU A 33 -4.56 -6.87 -1.63
CA LEU A 33 -5.27 -6.72 -0.37
C LEU A 33 -6.81 -6.77 -0.55
N GLU A 34 -7.34 -6.14 -1.59
CA GLU A 34 -8.77 -6.22 -1.96
C GLU A 34 -9.18 -7.66 -2.32
N GLU A 35 -8.38 -8.37 -3.10
CA GLU A 35 -8.64 -9.77 -3.49
C GLU A 35 -8.68 -10.68 -2.24
N HIS A 36 -7.75 -10.50 -1.30
CA HIS A 36 -7.75 -11.22 -0.02
C HIS A 36 -8.98 -10.89 0.84
N ASP A 37 -9.40 -9.64 0.86
CA ASP A 37 -10.57 -9.18 1.63
C ASP A 37 -11.88 -9.81 1.13
N VAL A 38 -12.03 -9.96 -0.20
CA VAL A 38 -13.16 -10.66 -0.83
C VAL A 38 -13.18 -12.13 -0.41
N ILE A 39 -12.05 -12.84 -0.50
CA ILE A 39 -11.97 -14.26 -0.12
C ILE A 39 -12.34 -14.45 1.35
N ARG A 40 -11.81 -13.59 2.23
CA ARG A 40 -12.08 -13.63 3.67
C ARG A 40 -13.57 -13.43 3.96
N ARG A 41 -14.22 -12.45 3.32
CA ARG A 41 -15.67 -12.22 3.46
C ARG A 41 -16.50 -13.42 3.01
N GLN A 42 -16.13 -14.05 1.88
CA GLN A 42 -16.81 -15.26 1.41
C GLN A 42 -16.65 -16.44 2.40
N GLN A 43 -15.48 -16.58 3.03
CA GLN A 43 -15.26 -17.63 4.03
C GLN A 43 -16.05 -17.40 5.31
N MET A 44 -16.17 -16.16 5.76
CA MET A 44 -16.94 -15.76 6.94
C MET A 44 -18.43 -16.03 6.70
N GLN A 45 -18.97 -15.57 5.56
CA GLN A 45 -20.36 -15.83 5.19
C GLN A 45 -20.67 -17.34 5.13
N LYS A 46 -19.80 -18.14 4.52
CA LYS A 46 -19.99 -19.61 4.51
C LYS A 46 -19.95 -20.22 5.90
N SER A 47 -19.12 -19.67 6.79
CA SER A 47 -19.06 -20.13 8.18
C SER A 47 -20.36 -19.82 8.92
N ASP A 48 -20.90 -18.62 8.72
CA ASP A 48 -22.18 -18.18 9.30
C ASP A 48 -23.35 -19.05 8.78
N GLU A 49 -23.41 -19.30 7.47
CA GLU A 49 -24.42 -20.19 6.87
C GLU A 49 -24.33 -21.62 7.45
N MET A 50 -23.12 -22.12 7.67
CA MET A 50 -22.91 -23.43 8.29
C MET A 50 -23.29 -23.43 9.78
N LEU A 51 -23.07 -22.33 10.50
CA LEU A 51 -23.47 -22.18 11.91
C LEU A 51 -24.99 -22.25 12.05
N GLU A 52 -25.71 -21.52 11.20
CA GLU A 52 -27.17 -21.56 11.17
C GLU A 52 -27.69 -22.96 10.82
N ALA A 53 -27.05 -23.65 9.87
CA ALA A 53 -27.43 -24.98 9.45
C ALA A 53 -27.05 -26.10 10.44
N ALA A 54 -26.13 -25.85 11.37
CA ALA A 54 -25.58 -26.87 12.29
C ALA A 54 -26.61 -27.43 13.29
N HIS A 55 -27.85 -26.93 13.33
CA HIS A 55 -29.02 -27.48 14.05
C HIS A 55 -28.69 -28.38 15.24
N GLY A 56 -28.10 -27.79 16.29
CA GLY A 56 -27.90 -28.48 17.57
C GLY A 56 -26.69 -29.42 17.65
N ASP A 57 -25.74 -29.40 16.71
CA ASP A 57 -24.40 -29.98 16.89
C ASP A 57 -23.46 -28.96 17.56
N PRO A 58 -23.19 -29.07 18.88
CA PRO A 58 -22.40 -28.08 19.61
C PRO A 58 -20.92 -28.12 19.21
N LYS A 59 -20.43 -29.26 18.70
CA LYS A 59 -19.02 -29.38 18.28
C LYS A 59 -18.82 -28.67 16.95
N LEU A 60 -19.75 -28.83 16.02
CA LEU A 60 -19.70 -28.12 14.74
C LEU A 60 -19.84 -26.61 14.95
N ALA A 61 -20.75 -26.19 15.84
CA ALA A 61 -20.90 -24.77 16.18
C ALA A 61 -19.61 -24.17 16.76
N SER A 62 -19.00 -24.84 17.75
CA SER A 62 -17.72 -24.40 18.35
C SER A 62 -16.60 -24.24 17.31
N ILE A 63 -16.47 -25.19 16.37
CA ILE A 63 -15.43 -25.13 15.33
C ILE A 63 -15.65 -23.94 14.38
N LEU A 64 -16.90 -23.65 14.03
CA LEU A 64 -17.23 -22.56 13.13
C LEU A 64 -17.14 -21.18 13.80
N GLU A 65 -17.45 -21.09 15.10
CA GLU A 65 -17.19 -19.91 15.93
C GLU A 65 -15.68 -19.62 16.00
N GLU A 66 -14.86 -20.62 16.34
CA GLU A 66 -13.39 -20.47 16.36
C GLU A 66 -12.85 -20.03 14.99
N LYS A 67 -13.38 -20.60 13.90
CA LYS A 67 -13.00 -20.20 12.54
C LYS A 67 -13.39 -18.74 12.24
N ASN A 68 -14.56 -18.30 12.68
CA ASN A 68 -14.99 -16.91 12.51
C ASN A 68 -14.12 -15.95 13.32
N ASP A 69 -13.74 -16.30 14.54
CA ASP A 69 -12.82 -15.52 15.35
C ASP A 69 -11.45 -15.38 14.67
N VAL A 70 -10.92 -16.47 14.09
CA VAL A 70 -9.68 -16.42 13.31
C VAL A 70 -9.83 -15.51 12.08
N LEU A 71 -10.93 -15.62 11.33
CA LEU A 71 -11.19 -14.75 10.18
C LEU A 71 -11.33 -13.28 10.58
N GLN A 72 -11.90 -13.01 11.75
CA GLN A 72 -12.03 -11.66 12.30
C GLN A 72 -10.68 -11.10 12.75
N GLN A 73 -9.84 -11.89 13.41
CA GLN A 73 -8.47 -11.48 13.75
C GLN A 73 -7.63 -11.23 12.48
N MET A 74 -7.77 -12.06 11.45
CA MET A 74 -7.13 -11.83 10.15
C MET A 74 -7.59 -10.53 9.51
N LYS A 75 -8.87 -10.17 9.63
CA LYS A 75 -9.39 -8.88 9.16
C LYS A 75 -8.68 -7.71 9.84
N GLU A 76 -8.63 -7.73 11.17
CA GLU A 76 -8.01 -6.66 11.96
C GLU A 76 -6.51 -6.52 11.65
N ALA A 77 -5.80 -7.63 11.53
CA ALA A 77 -4.39 -7.63 11.14
C ALA A 77 -4.17 -7.08 9.73
N SER A 78 -4.98 -7.50 8.75
CA SER A 78 -4.89 -6.98 7.37
C SER A 78 -5.21 -5.49 7.29
N THR A 79 -6.20 -5.00 8.04
CA THR A 79 -6.52 -3.56 8.10
C THR A 79 -5.35 -2.76 8.65
N LYS A 80 -4.79 -3.20 9.79
CA LYS A 80 -3.64 -2.53 10.39
C LYS A 80 -2.44 -2.50 9.44
N TYR A 81 -2.16 -3.61 8.77
CA TYR A 81 -1.07 -3.69 7.80
C TYR A 81 -1.30 -2.78 6.57
N ALA A 82 -2.55 -2.65 6.10
CA ALA A 82 -2.91 -1.74 5.03
C ALA A 82 -2.68 -0.27 5.44
N ASP A 83 -3.06 0.10 6.66
CA ASP A 83 -2.87 1.46 7.20
C ASP A 83 -1.38 1.80 7.33
N GLU A 84 -0.57 0.86 7.84
CA GLU A 84 0.89 1.03 7.94
C GLU A 84 1.54 1.18 6.55
N ALA A 85 1.12 0.37 5.58
CA ALA A 85 1.62 0.44 4.20
C ALA A 85 1.22 1.76 3.49
N ASP A 86 -0.01 2.23 3.68
CA ASP A 86 -0.48 3.53 3.17
C ASP A 86 0.31 4.70 3.79
N HIS A 87 0.56 4.64 5.10
CA HIS A 87 1.35 5.65 5.81
C HIS A 87 2.79 5.72 5.27
N GLU A 88 3.49 4.58 5.17
CA GLU A 88 4.87 4.54 4.66
C GLU A 88 4.97 4.94 3.19
N PHE A 89 3.98 4.56 2.38
CA PHE A 89 3.89 5.01 0.98
C PHE A 89 3.77 6.53 0.89
N LYS A 90 2.82 7.13 1.62
CA LYS A 90 2.60 8.59 1.62
C LYS A 90 3.84 9.33 2.10
N LYS A 91 4.50 8.83 3.14
CA LYS A 91 5.75 9.39 3.65
C LYS A 91 6.85 9.37 2.58
N SER A 92 7.08 8.20 1.97
CA SER A 92 8.09 8.03 0.91
C SER A 92 7.80 8.94 -0.30
N LEU A 93 6.53 9.04 -0.69
CA LEU A 93 6.10 9.90 -1.80
C LEU A 93 6.34 11.39 -1.49
N ASN A 94 6.04 11.83 -0.27
CA ASN A 94 6.30 13.21 0.17
C ASN A 94 7.80 13.53 0.15
N GLU A 95 8.65 12.60 0.59
CA GLU A 95 10.11 12.78 0.56
C GLU A 95 10.65 12.88 -0.89
N ILE A 96 10.16 12.02 -1.79
CA ILE A 96 10.51 12.09 -3.22
C ILE A 96 10.06 13.41 -3.83
N THR A 97 8.82 13.82 -3.56
CA THR A 97 8.24 15.07 -4.08
C THR A 97 9.03 16.28 -3.60
N ALA A 98 9.35 16.35 -2.31
CA ALA A 98 10.13 17.45 -1.74
C ALA A 98 11.54 17.54 -2.35
N LYS A 99 12.21 16.39 -2.55
CA LYS A 99 13.53 16.35 -3.21
C LYS A 99 13.44 16.79 -4.66
N ARG A 100 12.44 16.28 -5.40
CA ARG A 100 12.19 16.65 -6.79
C ARG A 100 11.99 18.16 -6.93
N ASP A 101 11.11 18.74 -6.12
CA ASP A 101 10.82 20.17 -6.14
C ASP A 101 12.06 21.00 -5.77
N SER A 102 12.90 20.53 -4.85
CA SER A 102 14.17 21.17 -4.53
C SER A 102 15.15 21.15 -5.70
N ILE A 103 15.24 20.04 -6.44
CA ILE A 103 16.14 19.90 -7.60
C ILE A 103 15.64 20.77 -8.75
N THR A 104 14.33 20.78 -9.01
CA THR A 104 13.73 21.62 -10.05
C THR A 104 14.05 23.10 -9.81
N LYS A 105 13.87 23.60 -8.57
CA LYS A 105 14.22 24.98 -8.22
C LYS A 105 15.70 25.31 -8.43
N LYS A 106 16.60 24.38 -8.11
CA LYS A 106 18.05 24.55 -8.36
C LYS A 106 18.34 24.65 -9.86
N LEU A 107 17.71 23.78 -10.66
CA LEU A 107 17.86 23.79 -12.11
C LEU A 107 17.33 25.07 -12.76
N GLU A 108 16.21 25.61 -12.26
CA GLU A 108 15.63 26.89 -12.69
C GLU A 108 16.57 28.06 -12.34
N SER A 109 17.11 28.08 -11.11
CA SER A 109 18.02 29.14 -10.66
C SER A 109 19.32 29.17 -11.48
N GLU A 110 19.87 28.01 -11.83
CA GLU A 110 21.05 27.91 -12.71
C GLU A 110 20.79 28.36 -14.17
N GLU A 111 19.52 28.41 -14.62
CA GLU A 111 19.15 28.91 -15.94
C GLU A 111 19.04 30.43 -16.00
N ASP A 112 18.63 31.05 -14.91
CA ASP A 112 18.51 32.50 -14.82
C ASP A 112 19.87 33.20 -14.61
N GLU A 113 20.84 32.55 -13.95
CA GLU A 113 22.22 33.08 -13.82
C GLU A 113 23.03 33.07 -15.13
N ARG A 114 22.54 32.41 -16.19
CA ARG A 114 23.21 32.31 -17.50
C ARG A 114 22.65 33.24 -18.58
N LYS A 115 21.61 34.02 -18.26
CA LYS A 115 21.04 35.06 -19.16
C LYS A 115 21.64 36.42 -18.84
#